data_AF-A0A7G6XR52-F1
#
_entry.id   AF-A0A7G6XR52-F1
#
_cell.length_a   1.000
_cell.length_b   1.000
_cell.length_c   1.000
_cell.angle_alpha   90.00
_cell.angle_beta   90.00
_cell.angle_gamma   90.00
#
_symmetry.space_group_name_H-M   'P 1'
#
loop_
_entity.id
_entity.type
_entity.pdbx_description
1 polymer ?
#
loop_
_entity_poly.entity_id
_entity_poly.type
_entity_poly.pdbx_seq_one_letter_code
_entity_poly.pdbx_strand_id
1 'polypeptide(L)'
;MAANGFRRTRGGWRPLFLGMAATALLVAAPSYSAAAAEAGAGPAARDAARCPEHGIGPGAAYAPSPGVPRWCPPPLCDAGPPGCEGPGVPLGDVTVVKEDSVTGSPLAGAVFQLWEETNGIPGLQPTGSDPDTSIGDTCTTAPDGTCTRTQPTGVYYWQETQAPPGYDLPLNPVFGALVLTEDNVAEGVTVTAENTPTPGLLSR
;
A
#
# COMPACT_ATOMS: atom_id res chain seq x y z
N MET A 1 -26.21 -30.89 32.44
CA MET A 1 -27.62 -30.45 32.57
C MET A 1 -27.72 -29.36 33.62
N ALA A 2 -28.35 -28.24 33.23
CA ALA A 2 -28.81 -27.07 33.99
C ALA A 2 -27.77 -26.20 34.73
N ALA A 3 -27.45 -25.08 34.06
CA ALA A 3 -26.93 -23.84 34.63
C ALA A 3 -27.87 -23.29 35.72
N ASN A 4 -27.33 -22.46 36.63
CA ASN A 4 -27.84 -21.12 36.93
C ASN A 4 -27.19 -20.56 38.22
N GLY A 5 -26.37 -19.52 38.05
CA GLY A 5 -25.68 -18.79 39.11
C GLY A 5 -26.62 -17.99 40.02
N PHE A 6 -27.21 -18.66 41.01
CA PHE A 6 -28.03 -18.04 42.04
C PHE A 6 -27.56 -18.44 43.44
N ARG A 7 -27.43 -17.45 44.34
CA ARG A 7 -27.13 -17.65 45.77
C ARG A 7 -28.38 -17.38 46.61
N ARG A 8 -28.71 -18.28 47.52
CA ARG A 8 -29.93 -18.22 48.35
C ARG A 8 -29.72 -17.28 49.54
N THR A 9 -30.58 -16.29 49.74
CA THR A 9 -30.68 -15.50 50.99
C THR A 9 -32.11 -15.57 51.55
N ARG A 10 -32.30 -15.17 52.82
CA ARG A 10 -33.58 -15.27 53.56
C ARG A 10 -34.78 -14.52 52.92
N GLY A 11 -34.57 -13.74 51.86
CA GLY A 11 -35.61 -12.97 51.15
C GLY A 11 -35.88 -13.39 49.70
N GLY A 12 -35.46 -14.58 49.25
CA GLY A 12 -35.73 -15.07 47.89
C GLY A 12 -34.56 -14.95 46.91
N TRP A 13 -34.77 -15.44 45.68
CA TRP A 13 -33.74 -15.59 44.63
C TRP A 13 -33.42 -14.25 43.96
N ARG A 14 -32.16 -13.79 44.03
CA ARG A 14 -31.68 -12.60 43.29
C ARG A 14 -30.56 -12.98 42.32
N PRO A 15 -30.58 -12.49 41.06
CA PRO A 15 -29.51 -12.73 40.11
C PRO A 15 -28.23 -11.98 40.50
N LEU A 16 -27.06 -12.58 40.20
CA LEU A 16 -25.75 -11.96 40.31
C LEU A 16 -25.62 -10.82 39.28
N PHE A 17 -25.91 -9.58 39.68
CA PHE A 17 -25.40 -8.40 38.99
C PHE A 17 -24.05 -8.06 39.62
N LEU A 18 -22.96 -8.53 39.02
CA LEU A 18 -21.64 -7.98 39.27
C LEU A 18 -21.55 -6.65 38.51
N GLY A 19 -21.21 -5.59 39.24
CA GLY A 19 -21.33 -4.21 38.80
C GLY A 19 -20.52 -3.85 37.56
N MET A 20 -21.09 -2.92 36.80
CA MET A 20 -20.38 -2.04 35.87
C MET A 20 -19.20 -1.36 36.58
N ALA A 21 -18.04 -1.43 35.94
CA ALA A 21 -17.06 -0.35 35.95
C ALA A 21 -16.54 -0.22 34.52
N ALA A 22 -17.24 0.57 33.70
CA ALA A 22 -16.73 1.01 32.42
C ALA A 22 -15.70 2.10 32.68
N THR A 23 -14.43 1.70 32.82
CA THR A 23 -13.31 2.65 32.77
C THR A 23 -13.08 3.00 31.31
N ALA A 24 -13.58 4.16 30.89
CA ALA A 24 -13.25 4.74 29.60
C ALA A 24 -11.74 5.05 29.57
N LEU A 25 -10.97 4.26 28.84
CA LEU A 25 -9.59 4.57 28.52
C LEU A 25 -9.60 5.55 27.34
N LEU A 26 -9.45 6.85 27.63
CA LEU A 26 -9.01 7.82 26.63
C LEU A 26 -7.58 7.42 26.21
N VAL A 27 -7.44 6.77 25.07
CA VAL A 27 -6.16 6.77 24.36
C VAL A 27 -6.23 7.95 23.40
N ALA A 28 -5.47 8.98 23.77
CA ALA A 28 -5.25 10.16 22.96
C ALA A 28 -4.75 9.76 21.57
N ALA A 29 -5.41 10.29 20.54
CA ALA A 29 -4.85 10.28 19.19
C ALA A 29 -3.47 10.94 19.20
N PRO A 30 -2.48 10.43 18.44
CA PRO A 30 -1.25 11.18 18.23
C PRO A 30 -1.60 12.50 17.54
N SER A 31 -1.40 13.59 18.26
CA SER A 31 -1.40 14.93 17.69
C SER A 31 -0.12 15.03 16.86
N TYR A 32 -0.28 14.98 15.54
CA TYR A 32 0.79 15.32 14.62
C TYR A 32 1.21 16.77 14.91
N SER A 33 2.33 16.90 15.62
CA SER A 33 2.98 18.19 15.83
C SER A 33 3.61 18.57 14.51
N ALA A 34 2.97 19.51 13.79
CA ALA A 34 3.61 20.26 12.73
C ALA A 34 4.77 21.04 13.36
N ALA A 35 5.99 20.52 13.20
CA ALA A 35 7.20 21.27 13.48
C ALA A 35 7.36 22.32 12.38
N ALA A 36 6.96 23.55 12.70
CA ALA A 36 7.35 24.73 11.97
C ALA A 36 8.89 24.87 12.07
N ALA A 37 9.57 24.79 10.93
CA ALA A 37 10.91 25.31 10.76
C ALA A 37 10.83 26.52 9.84
N GLU A 38 10.98 27.71 10.42
CA GLU A 38 11.08 28.97 9.70
C GLU A 38 12.55 29.39 9.53
N ALA A 39 12.77 30.10 8.42
CA ALA A 39 13.82 31.07 8.10
C ALA A 39 15.18 30.58 7.56
N GLY A 40 15.51 31.06 6.35
CA GLY A 40 16.88 31.16 5.86
C GLY A 40 16.99 31.47 4.36
N ALA A 41 17.37 32.70 4.04
CA ALA A 41 17.46 33.32 2.71
C ALA A 41 18.39 32.62 1.69
N GLY A 42 18.15 32.87 0.39
CA GLY A 42 18.88 32.37 -0.80
C GLY A 42 20.34 32.87 -0.95
N PRO A 43 20.93 33.01 -2.15
CA PRO A 43 20.43 32.82 -3.52
C PRO A 43 21.28 31.82 -4.34
N ALA A 44 20.76 31.33 -5.47
CA ALA A 44 21.52 31.24 -6.73
C ALA A 44 20.63 30.62 -7.81
N ALA A 45 20.20 31.45 -8.75
CA ALA A 45 19.99 31.02 -10.11
C ALA A 45 21.25 30.27 -10.59
N ARG A 46 21.13 28.97 -10.83
CA ARG A 46 22.11 28.20 -11.61
C ARG A 46 21.32 27.32 -12.56
N ASP A 47 21.18 27.86 -13.76
CA ASP A 47 20.91 27.15 -15.01
C ASP A 47 19.77 26.14 -14.96
N ALA A 48 18.54 26.66 -15.08
CA ALA A 48 17.47 25.89 -15.67
C ALA A 48 17.97 25.39 -17.03
N ALA A 49 18.17 24.08 -17.14
CA ALA A 49 18.58 23.42 -18.37
C ALA A 49 17.64 23.85 -19.49
N ARG A 50 18.15 24.66 -20.42
CA ARG A 50 17.48 24.95 -21.68
C ARG A 50 17.31 23.63 -22.40
N CYS A 51 16.08 23.25 -22.75
CA CYS A 51 15.84 22.05 -23.53
C CYS A 51 16.68 22.09 -24.82
N PRO A 52 17.34 20.99 -25.20
CA PRO A 52 17.95 20.90 -26.51
C PRO A 52 16.85 21.06 -27.56
N GLU A 53 17.15 21.90 -28.55
CA GLU A 53 16.25 22.24 -29.64
C GLU A 53 16.11 20.97 -30.50
N HIS A 54 15.02 20.22 -30.33
CA HIS A 54 14.74 19.09 -31.20
C HIS A 54 14.57 19.63 -32.62
N GLY A 55 15.47 19.20 -33.50
CA GLY A 55 15.45 19.53 -34.93
C GLY A 55 14.08 19.24 -35.52
N ILE A 56 13.48 20.29 -36.08
CA ILE A 56 12.19 20.28 -36.77
C ILE A 56 12.30 19.34 -37.98
N GLY A 57 11.63 18.18 -37.92
CA GLY A 57 11.23 17.44 -39.12
C GLY A 57 10.06 18.17 -39.80
N PRO A 58 9.94 18.12 -41.14
CA PRO A 58 8.93 18.89 -41.85
C PRO A 58 7.55 18.27 -41.68
N GLY A 59 6.64 18.96 -40.98
CA GLY A 59 5.20 18.72 -41.14
C GLY A 59 4.36 18.67 -39.85
N ALA A 60 4.29 19.78 -39.11
CA ALA A 60 3.07 20.26 -38.44
C ALA A 60 3.40 21.57 -37.70
N ALA A 61 3.08 22.70 -38.31
CA ALA A 61 3.18 23.99 -37.64
C ALA A 61 1.95 24.16 -36.73
N TYR A 62 2.08 23.85 -35.44
CA TYR A 62 1.18 24.44 -34.45
C TYR A 62 1.74 25.83 -34.11
N ALA A 63 1.13 26.87 -34.66
CA ALA A 63 1.49 28.24 -34.31
C ALA A 63 1.08 28.50 -32.85
N PRO A 64 1.98 28.94 -31.95
CA PRO A 64 1.59 29.29 -30.60
C PRO A 64 0.80 30.61 -30.60
N SER A 65 -0.32 30.62 -29.88
CA SER A 65 -1.10 31.83 -29.61
C SER A 65 -0.22 32.88 -28.91
N PRO A 66 -0.20 34.15 -29.37
CA PRO A 66 0.58 35.20 -28.74
C PRO A 66 -0.04 35.59 -27.39
N GLY A 67 0.72 35.44 -26.30
CA GLY A 67 0.32 35.91 -24.96
C GLY A 67 0.55 34.93 -23.80
N VAL A 68 0.90 33.67 -24.06
CA VAL A 68 1.27 32.73 -23.00
C VAL A 68 2.76 32.87 -22.64
N PRO A 69 3.11 33.11 -21.36
CA PRO A 69 4.50 33.10 -20.94
C PRO A 69 5.11 31.72 -21.18
N ARG A 70 6.39 31.68 -21.58
CA ARG A 70 7.15 30.48 -21.99
C ARG A 70 7.51 29.54 -20.82
N TRP A 71 6.67 29.52 -19.79
CA TRP A 71 6.76 28.53 -18.73
C TRP A 71 6.32 27.19 -19.30
N CYS A 72 7.17 26.17 -19.20
CA CYS A 72 6.67 24.80 -19.13
C CYS A 72 5.89 24.71 -17.81
N PRO A 73 4.56 24.53 -17.82
CA PRO A 73 3.94 23.83 -16.70
C PRO A 73 4.57 22.41 -16.62
N PRO A 74 4.67 21.81 -15.41
CA PRO A 74 5.15 20.43 -15.24
C PRO A 74 4.42 19.48 -16.21
N PRO A 75 5.11 18.43 -16.69
CA PRO A 75 4.99 17.94 -18.06
C PRO A 75 3.58 17.47 -18.41
N LEU A 76 3.03 18.03 -19.48
CA LEU A 76 1.90 17.45 -20.21
C LEU A 76 2.40 16.18 -20.91
N CYS A 77 1.88 15.04 -20.47
CA CYS A 77 2.22 13.71 -20.94
C CYS A 77 1.45 13.36 -22.21
N ASP A 78 1.84 13.93 -23.36
CA ASP A 78 1.27 13.50 -24.65
C ASP A 78 2.10 12.40 -25.33
N ALA A 79 3.35 12.16 -24.88
CA ALA A 79 4.15 10.98 -25.22
C ALA A 79 5.35 10.87 -24.26
N GLY A 80 5.24 10.09 -23.19
CA GLY A 80 6.33 9.87 -22.23
C GLY A 80 7.32 8.76 -22.65
N PRO A 81 8.51 8.69 -22.04
CA PRO A 81 9.42 7.54 -22.14
C PRO A 81 8.74 6.23 -21.68
N PRO A 82 9.35 5.04 -21.91
CA PRO A 82 8.77 3.78 -21.42
C PRO A 82 8.43 3.89 -19.93
N GLY A 83 7.13 3.82 -19.61
CA GLY A 83 6.58 4.08 -18.28
C GLY A 83 5.38 5.05 -18.21
N CYS A 84 4.89 5.60 -19.33
CA CYS A 84 3.72 6.49 -19.33
C CYS A 84 2.61 5.98 -20.28
N GLU A 85 1.45 5.61 -19.73
CA GLU A 85 0.22 5.38 -20.49
C GLU A 85 -0.72 6.59 -20.30
N GLY A 86 -0.77 7.50 -21.29
CA GLY A 86 -1.76 8.59 -21.30
C GLY A 86 -1.54 9.69 -20.24
N PRO A 87 -2.53 10.58 -20.01
CA PRO A 87 -2.31 11.89 -19.39
C PRO A 87 -1.87 11.77 -17.93
N GLY A 88 -0.56 11.72 -17.69
CA GLY A 88 0.14 12.20 -16.50
C GLY A 88 -0.41 11.80 -15.15
N VAL A 89 -1.07 10.64 -15.04
CA VAL A 89 -1.51 10.11 -13.76
C VAL A 89 -0.25 9.73 -12.99
N PRO A 90 0.01 10.33 -11.81
CA PRO A 90 1.15 9.95 -11.00
C PRO A 90 1.05 8.47 -10.67
N LEU A 91 2.10 7.72 -11.01
CA LEU A 91 2.22 6.31 -10.67
C LEU A 91 3.26 6.15 -9.57
N GLY A 92 2.99 5.25 -8.64
CA GLY A 92 3.87 4.92 -7.54
C GLY A 92 4.01 3.41 -7.38
N ASP A 93 5.08 3.02 -6.71
CA ASP A 93 5.36 1.61 -6.47
C ASP A 93 4.54 1.08 -5.30
N VAL A 94 3.91 -0.07 -5.50
CA VAL A 94 3.23 -0.87 -4.49
C VAL A 94 4.06 -2.14 -4.32
N THR A 95 4.73 -2.26 -3.17
CA THR A 95 5.74 -3.30 -2.93
C THR A 95 5.33 -4.21 -1.79
N VAL A 96 5.58 -5.51 -1.94
CA VAL A 96 5.61 -6.48 -0.85
C VAL A 96 7.05 -6.94 -0.62
N VAL A 97 7.46 -6.97 0.64
CA VAL A 97 8.74 -7.53 1.09
C VAL A 97 8.46 -8.82 1.85
N LYS A 98 8.97 -9.94 1.35
CA LYS A 98 8.75 -11.26 1.90
C LYS A 98 9.94 -11.67 2.77
N GLU A 99 9.63 -12.01 4.03
CA GLU A 99 10.66 -12.36 5.02
C GLU A 99 10.30 -13.63 5.80
N ASP A 100 11.34 -14.23 6.39
CA ASP A 100 11.25 -15.31 7.37
C ASP A 100 10.88 -14.73 8.74
N SER A 101 9.81 -15.25 9.36
CA SER A 101 9.26 -14.72 10.63
C SER A 101 10.17 -14.92 11.84
N VAL A 102 11.21 -15.75 11.73
CA VAL A 102 12.13 -16.09 12.83
C VAL A 102 13.43 -15.29 12.72
N THR A 103 13.94 -15.12 11.50
CA THR A 103 15.27 -14.55 11.22
C THR A 103 15.22 -13.16 10.61
N GLY A 104 14.08 -12.75 10.04
CA GLY A 104 13.96 -11.53 9.23
C GLY A 104 14.71 -11.59 7.90
N SER A 105 15.13 -12.79 7.46
CA SER A 105 15.84 -12.93 6.19
C SER A 105 14.88 -12.81 5.01
N PRO A 106 15.29 -12.18 3.89
CA PRO A 106 14.44 -12.08 2.70
C PRO A 106 14.20 -13.45 2.07
N LEU A 107 12.99 -13.65 1.51
CA LEU A 107 12.56 -14.91 0.91
C LEU A 107 12.12 -14.75 -0.54
N ALA A 108 12.83 -15.45 -1.42
CA ALA A 108 12.49 -15.57 -2.84
C ALA A 108 11.44 -16.66 -3.09
N GLY A 109 10.65 -16.50 -4.15
CA GLY A 109 9.76 -17.54 -4.65
C GLY A 109 8.37 -17.59 -4.02
N ALA A 110 8.01 -16.63 -3.16
CA ALA A 110 6.60 -16.43 -2.79
C ALA A 110 5.84 -15.87 -4.00
N VAL A 111 4.60 -16.30 -4.21
CA VAL A 111 3.75 -15.81 -5.31
C VAL A 111 2.60 -14.99 -4.74
N PHE A 112 2.43 -13.79 -5.28
CA PHE A 112 1.42 -12.83 -4.86
C PHE A 112 0.51 -12.41 -6.03
N GLN A 113 -0.76 -12.16 -5.72
CA GLN A 113 -1.69 -11.43 -6.58
C GLN A 113 -1.92 -10.04 -5.98
N LEU A 114 -1.80 -8.99 -6.81
CA LEU A 114 -2.19 -7.64 -6.42
C LEU A 114 -3.67 -7.42 -6.70
N TRP A 115 -4.34 -6.73 -5.77
CA TRP A 115 -5.75 -6.36 -5.86
C TRP A 115 -5.93 -4.88 -5.56
N GLU A 116 -6.89 -4.25 -6.23
CA GLU A 116 -7.38 -2.90 -5.97
C GLU A 116 -8.74 -2.97 -5.29
N GLU A 117 -8.92 -2.20 -4.22
CA GLU A 117 -10.21 -1.95 -3.58
C GLU A 117 -11.13 -1.20 -4.55
N THR A 118 -12.20 -1.85 -5.01
CA THR A 118 -13.09 -1.28 -6.03
C THR A 118 -14.56 -1.25 -5.62
N ASN A 119 -14.95 -1.90 -4.53
CA ASN A 119 -16.35 -1.99 -4.09
C ASN A 119 -16.66 -1.09 -2.87
N GLY A 120 -15.64 -0.49 -2.26
CA GLY A 120 -15.75 0.43 -1.13
C GLY A 120 -15.99 -0.26 0.21
N ILE A 121 -15.77 -1.57 0.31
CA ILE A 121 -15.94 -2.36 1.53
C ILE A 121 -14.56 -2.72 2.09
N PRO A 122 -14.17 -2.19 3.27
CA PRO A 122 -12.83 -2.40 3.80
C PRO A 122 -12.46 -3.88 3.97
N GLY A 123 -11.34 -4.27 3.37
CA GLY A 123 -10.81 -5.63 3.38
C GLY A 123 -10.56 -6.09 1.95
N LEU A 124 -10.01 -7.28 1.76
CA LEU A 124 -9.99 -7.88 0.42
C LEU A 124 -11.19 -8.80 0.26
N GLN A 125 -11.93 -8.63 -0.83
CA GLN A 125 -13.08 -9.42 -1.26
C GLN A 125 -12.77 -10.02 -2.64
N PRO A 126 -11.98 -11.11 -2.71
CA PRO A 126 -11.53 -11.65 -3.99
C PRO A 126 -12.63 -12.46 -4.72
N THR A 127 -13.80 -12.62 -4.10
CA THR A 127 -14.95 -13.37 -4.61
C THR A 127 -16.24 -12.73 -4.12
N GLY A 128 -17.36 -13.00 -4.78
CA GLY A 128 -18.68 -12.50 -4.38
C GLY A 128 -19.43 -11.90 -5.55
N SER A 129 -20.52 -11.17 -5.25
CA SER A 129 -21.31 -10.46 -6.25
C SER A 129 -20.69 -9.14 -6.70
N ASP A 130 -19.80 -8.56 -5.89
CA ASP A 130 -19.11 -7.30 -6.17
C ASP A 130 -17.67 -7.38 -5.62
N PRO A 131 -16.81 -8.24 -6.22
CA PRO A 131 -15.46 -8.45 -5.72
C PRO A 131 -14.53 -7.26 -6.03
N ASP A 132 -13.41 -7.21 -5.33
CA ASP A 132 -12.28 -6.34 -5.67
C ASP A 132 -11.63 -6.77 -7.00
N THR A 133 -10.89 -5.85 -7.61
CA THR A 133 -10.31 -6.09 -8.95
C THR A 133 -8.88 -6.61 -8.85
N SER A 134 -8.60 -7.76 -9.47
CA SER A 134 -7.23 -8.28 -9.55
C SER A 134 -6.44 -7.57 -10.64
N ILE A 135 -5.21 -7.15 -10.32
CA ILE A 135 -4.34 -6.39 -11.22
C ILE A 135 -3.28 -7.30 -11.83
N GLY A 136 -3.28 -7.38 -13.16
CA GLY A 136 -2.25 -8.06 -13.94
C GLY A 136 -2.03 -9.52 -13.55
N ASP A 137 -0.88 -10.07 -13.97
CA ASP A 137 -0.45 -11.41 -13.61
C ASP A 137 0.12 -11.46 -12.18
N THR A 138 0.24 -12.68 -11.65
CA THR A 138 0.91 -12.91 -10.37
C THR A 138 2.37 -12.41 -10.40
N CYS A 139 2.87 -12.08 -9.21
CA CYS A 139 4.21 -11.57 -9.00
C CYS A 139 4.96 -12.47 -8.02
N THR A 140 6.16 -12.89 -8.42
CA THR A 140 6.99 -13.78 -7.61
C THR A 140 8.12 -13.00 -6.97
N THR A 141 8.38 -13.19 -5.67
CA THR A 141 9.43 -12.45 -4.97
C THR A 141 10.82 -12.83 -5.48
N ALA A 142 11.64 -11.81 -5.72
CA ALA A 142 13.01 -11.93 -6.20
C ALA A 142 13.97 -12.38 -5.07
N PRO A 143 15.28 -12.60 -5.34
CA PRO A 143 16.26 -13.00 -4.33
C PRO A 143 16.38 -12.07 -3.12
N ASP A 144 16.02 -10.80 -3.26
CA ASP A 144 15.98 -9.82 -2.17
C ASP A 144 14.66 -9.82 -1.38
N GLY A 145 13.76 -10.76 -1.68
CA GLY A 145 12.45 -10.89 -1.04
C GLY A 145 11.39 -9.93 -1.58
N THR A 146 11.71 -9.11 -2.58
CA THR A 146 10.79 -8.07 -3.05
C THR A 146 9.96 -8.49 -4.26
N CYS A 147 8.75 -7.96 -4.32
CA CYS A 147 7.90 -7.95 -5.51
C CYS A 147 7.19 -6.59 -5.57
N THR A 148 7.28 -5.91 -6.72
CA THR A 148 6.80 -4.54 -6.90
C THR A 148 5.92 -4.43 -8.14
N ARG A 149 4.87 -3.62 -8.05
CA ARG A 149 4.05 -3.17 -9.19
C ARG A 149 3.88 -1.66 -9.12
N THR A 150 4.01 -1.00 -10.26
CA THR A 150 3.78 0.44 -10.39
C THR A 150 2.32 0.69 -10.75
N GLN A 151 1.59 1.44 -9.93
CA GLN A 151 0.14 1.65 -10.02
C GLN A 151 -0.24 3.12 -9.83
N PRO A 152 -1.41 3.56 -10.30
CA PRO A 152 -1.93 4.88 -9.96
C PRO A 152 -2.26 5.00 -8.47
N THR A 153 -2.65 6.18 -8.01
CA THR A 153 -3.16 6.35 -6.65
C THR A 153 -4.40 5.49 -6.42
N GLY A 154 -4.48 4.81 -5.27
CA GLY A 154 -5.53 3.86 -4.98
C GLY A 154 -5.30 3.15 -3.65
N VAL A 155 -6.18 2.20 -3.33
CA VAL A 155 -6.06 1.34 -2.16
C VAL A 155 -5.85 -0.09 -2.62
N TYR A 156 -4.77 -0.71 -2.14
CA TYR A 156 -4.29 -1.98 -2.65
C TYR A 156 -4.13 -3.05 -1.57
N TYR A 157 -4.24 -4.29 -1.99
CA TYR A 157 -3.97 -5.48 -1.18
C TYR A 157 -3.06 -6.44 -1.93
N TRP A 158 -2.07 -6.96 -1.22
CA TRP A 158 -1.30 -8.11 -1.68
C TRP A 158 -1.90 -9.39 -1.10
N GLN A 159 -2.22 -10.35 -1.94
CA GLN A 159 -2.64 -11.69 -1.52
C GLN A 159 -1.55 -12.71 -1.85
N GLU A 160 -0.99 -13.36 -0.84
CA GLU A 160 -0.07 -14.49 -1.05
C GLU A 160 -0.87 -15.72 -1.50
N THR A 161 -0.64 -16.17 -2.73
CA THR A 161 -1.32 -17.34 -3.30
C THR A 161 -0.48 -18.61 -3.16
N GLN A 162 0.84 -18.45 -2.98
CA GLN A 162 1.77 -19.55 -2.74
C GLN A 162 2.94 -19.08 -1.88
N ALA A 163 3.19 -19.79 -0.78
CA ALA A 163 4.37 -19.56 0.07
C ALA A 163 5.66 -20.02 -0.63
N PRO A 164 6.83 -19.47 -0.26
CA PRO A 164 8.13 -19.96 -0.71
C PRO A 164 8.36 -21.44 -0.36
N PRO A 165 9.25 -22.14 -1.08
CA PRO A 165 9.64 -23.50 -0.73
C PRO A 165 10.16 -23.60 0.71
N GLY A 166 9.57 -24.50 1.50
CA GLY A 166 9.97 -24.73 2.90
C GLY A 166 9.21 -23.89 3.94
N TYR A 167 8.21 -23.12 3.51
CA TYR A 167 7.42 -22.24 4.37
C TYR A 167 5.93 -22.58 4.30
N ASP A 168 5.22 -22.28 5.40
CA ASP A 168 3.78 -22.44 5.47
C ASP A 168 3.07 -21.19 4.93
N LEU A 169 2.02 -21.39 4.12
CA LEU A 169 1.13 -20.30 3.71
C LEU A 169 0.36 -19.79 4.94
N PRO A 170 0.32 -18.47 5.19
CA PRO A 170 -0.41 -17.92 6.33
C PRO A 170 -1.91 -18.23 6.25
N LEU A 171 -2.55 -18.39 7.42
CA LEU A 171 -4.00 -18.57 7.50
C LEU A 171 -4.78 -17.40 6.90
N ASN A 172 -4.23 -16.19 7.05
CA ASN A 172 -4.74 -14.96 6.46
C ASN A 172 -3.67 -14.40 5.52
N PRO A 173 -3.63 -14.82 4.24
CA PRO A 173 -2.56 -14.47 3.33
C PRO A 173 -2.82 -13.13 2.62
N VAL A 174 -3.41 -12.16 3.32
CA VAL A 174 -3.77 -10.85 2.77
C VAL A 174 -3.05 -9.76 3.55
N PHE A 175 -2.36 -8.88 2.83
CA PHE A 175 -1.51 -7.83 3.36
C PHE A 175 -1.97 -6.48 2.81
N GLY A 176 -2.29 -5.56 3.71
CA GLY A 176 -2.85 -4.25 3.38
C GLY A 176 -3.88 -3.81 4.43
N ALA A 177 -4.63 -2.74 4.19
CA ALA A 177 -4.65 -1.91 2.98
C ALA A 177 -3.36 -1.07 2.81
N LEU A 178 -2.84 -1.00 1.58
CA LEU A 178 -1.79 -0.05 1.19
C LEU A 178 -2.43 1.14 0.48
N VAL A 179 -2.28 2.34 1.02
CA VAL A 179 -2.93 3.55 0.50
C VAL A 179 -1.89 4.39 -0.26
N LEU A 180 -1.96 4.35 -1.58
CA LEU A 180 -1.12 5.15 -2.47
C LEU A 180 -1.87 6.43 -2.85
N THR A 181 -1.29 7.58 -2.52
CA THR A 181 -1.88 8.92 -2.64
C THR A 181 -0.91 9.84 -3.38
N GLU A 182 -1.36 11.01 -3.84
CA GLU A 182 -0.47 11.98 -4.48
C GLU A 182 0.70 12.42 -3.58
N ASP A 183 0.50 12.42 -2.25
CA ASP A 183 1.52 12.83 -1.29
C ASP A 183 2.68 11.83 -1.18
N ASN A 184 2.42 10.54 -1.35
CA ASN A 184 3.43 9.47 -1.21
C ASN A 184 3.71 8.73 -2.53
N VAL A 185 3.12 9.14 -3.65
CA VAL A 185 3.23 8.44 -4.93
C VAL A 185 4.69 8.33 -5.42
N ALA A 186 5.51 9.33 -5.14
CA ALA A 186 6.93 9.33 -5.51
C ALA A 186 7.78 8.39 -4.64
N GLU A 187 7.37 8.12 -3.40
CA GLU A 187 8.05 7.20 -2.47
C GLU A 187 7.53 5.76 -2.62
N GLY A 188 6.27 5.61 -3.03
CA GLY A 188 5.56 4.36 -3.07
C GLY A 188 5.07 3.92 -1.68
N VAL A 189 4.49 2.72 -1.64
CA VAL A 189 3.98 2.07 -0.43
C VAL A 189 4.52 0.66 -0.35
N THR A 190 4.87 0.22 0.85
CA THR A 190 5.48 -1.10 1.09
C THR A 190 4.82 -1.79 2.27
N VAL A 191 4.64 -3.12 2.17
CA VAL A 191 4.21 -3.98 3.28
C VAL A 191 5.15 -5.17 3.44
N THR A 192 5.40 -5.57 4.69
CA THR A 192 6.15 -6.80 4.99
C THR A 192 5.20 -7.98 5.15
N ALA A 193 5.51 -9.09 4.50
CA ALA A 193 4.81 -10.37 4.57
C ALA A 193 5.72 -11.45 5.14
N GLU A 194 5.46 -11.86 6.38
CA GLU A 194 6.23 -12.89 7.06
C GLU A 194 5.68 -14.30 6.77
N ASN A 195 6.56 -15.29 6.63
CA ASN A 195 6.15 -16.71 6.69
C ASN A 195 6.98 -17.44 7.72
N THR A 196 6.34 -18.43 8.33
CA THR A 196 6.98 -19.34 9.27
C THR A 196 7.55 -20.55 8.52
N PRO A 197 8.81 -20.94 8.78
CA PRO A 197 9.37 -22.16 8.24
C PRO A 197 8.51 -23.38 8.61
N THR A 198 8.23 -24.24 7.63
CA THR A 198 7.51 -25.49 7.88
C THR A 198 8.35 -26.40 8.79
N PRO A 199 7.83 -26.83 9.95
CA PRO A 199 8.58 -27.70 10.85
C PRO A 199 8.99 -29.02 10.17
N GLY A 200 10.27 -29.37 10.28
CA GLY A 200 10.76 -30.71 9.92
C GLY A 200 11.29 -30.90 8.50
N LEU A 201 11.40 -29.85 7.67
CA LEU A 201 12.05 -29.95 6.35
C LEU A 201 13.59 -29.88 6.39
N LEU A 202 14.20 -29.72 7.57
CA LEU A 202 15.66 -29.71 7.75
C LEU A 202 16.30 -31.09 7.94
N SER A 203 15.79 -32.15 7.29
CA SER A 203 16.46 -33.45 7.32
C SER A 203 16.19 -34.27 6.07
N ARG A 204 17.12 -34.22 5.12
CA ARG A 204 17.58 -35.36 4.31
C ARG A 204 18.85 -35.03 3.55
#